data_AF-A0A6B9T9F8-F1
#
_entry.id   AF-A0A6B9T9F8-F1
#
_cell.length_a   1.000
_cell.length_b   1.000
_cell.length_c   1.000
_cell.angle_alpha   90.00
_cell.angle_beta   90.00
_cell.angle_gamma   90.00
#
_symmetry.space_group_name_H-M   'P 1'
#
loop_
_entity.id
_entity.type
_entity.pdbx_description
1 polymer ?
#
loop_
_entity_poly.entity_id
_entity_poly.type
_entity_poly.pdbx_seq_one_letter_code
_entity_poly.pdbx_strand_id
1 'polypeptide(L)'
;MPFRYAELEDAIVDGVRRAVEGRRVAVAFSGGLDSGLAACLSDRYAESVTLYTCGSDGSFDVLAAEELSETIGLPWVHVRISEDDVEDTIRRLISATGTDDPFTISYELQLFTVCERAPEPVVVSGQGADEYFMGCAKYVGCTDGDYDAYVKDGVRRLMDVSVPCELAIARHFGKTLYYPYLDDDVVGCVRRIDPAELRPADMDSRKKVLKEVATDLGYPFLAHRTKKSSQYGSGTTDIVRALAKRRGLMYNRYIQSLYEEVFPPSEGD
;
A
#
# COMPACT_ATOMS: atom_id res chain seq x y z
N MET A 1 -30.90 0.24 -12.19
CA MET A 1 -31.12 0.36 -10.73
C MET A 1 -30.00 1.22 -10.18
N PRO A 2 -30.21 2.04 -9.15
CA PRO A 2 -29.07 2.67 -8.47
C PRO A 2 -28.14 1.57 -7.96
N PHE A 3 -26.83 1.78 -8.08
CA PHE A 3 -25.84 0.88 -7.50
C PHE A 3 -26.01 0.81 -5.99
N ARG A 4 -25.68 -0.34 -5.39
CA ARG A 4 -25.90 -0.59 -3.95
C ARG A 4 -25.12 0.38 -3.08
N TYR A 5 -23.91 0.75 -3.52
CA TYR A 5 -22.97 1.58 -2.78
C TYR A 5 -22.70 2.93 -3.49
N ALA A 6 -23.71 3.51 -4.14
CA ALA A 6 -23.57 4.74 -4.94
C ALA A 6 -22.92 5.91 -4.17
N GLU A 7 -23.29 6.14 -2.90
CA GLU A 7 -22.66 7.19 -2.07
C GLU A 7 -21.15 6.96 -1.86
N LEU A 8 -20.75 5.69 -1.69
CA LEU A 8 -19.36 5.31 -1.50
C LEU A 8 -18.58 5.42 -2.81
N GLU A 9 -19.19 5.05 -3.94
CA GLU A 9 -18.62 5.25 -5.27
C GLU A 9 -18.33 6.72 -5.51
N ASP A 10 -19.32 7.59 -5.29
CA ASP A 10 -19.18 9.05 -5.44
C ASP A 10 -18.08 9.59 -4.52
N ALA A 11 -18.06 9.17 -3.24
CA ALA A 11 -17.03 9.59 -2.29
C ALA A 11 -15.61 9.20 -2.74
N ILE A 12 -15.41 7.97 -3.26
CA ILE A 12 -14.10 7.51 -3.74
C ILE A 12 -13.71 8.30 -5.01
N VAL A 13 -14.64 8.47 -5.95
CA VAL A 13 -14.39 9.20 -7.21
C VAL A 13 -14.05 10.66 -6.93
N ASP A 14 -14.84 11.35 -6.10
CA ASP A 14 -14.61 12.74 -5.73
C ASP A 14 -13.31 12.91 -4.94
N GLY A 15 -13.02 11.99 -4.02
CA GLY A 15 -11.74 11.96 -3.31
C GLY A 15 -10.55 11.91 -4.27
N VAL A 16 -10.52 10.93 -5.16
CA VAL A 16 -9.44 10.80 -6.16
C VAL A 16 -9.37 12.05 -7.02
N ARG A 17 -10.51 12.53 -7.54
CA ARG A 17 -10.57 13.73 -8.38
C ARG A 17 -9.94 14.94 -7.69
N ARG A 18 -10.35 15.27 -6.46
CA ARG A 18 -9.80 16.39 -5.68
C ARG A 18 -8.28 16.32 -5.52
N ALA A 19 -7.74 15.11 -5.41
CA ALA A 19 -6.31 14.90 -5.21
C ALA A 19 -5.47 15.07 -6.49
N VAL A 20 -6.03 14.69 -7.64
CA VAL A 20 -5.26 14.48 -8.87
C VAL A 20 -5.60 15.46 -10.00
N GLU A 21 -6.75 16.15 -9.95
CA GLU A 21 -7.27 16.94 -11.08
C GLU A 21 -6.24 17.96 -11.59
N GLY A 22 -5.85 17.81 -12.87
CA GLY A 22 -4.87 18.67 -13.53
C GLY A 22 -3.43 18.53 -13.01
N ARG A 23 -3.07 17.41 -12.38
CA ARG A 23 -1.71 17.15 -11.86
C ARG A 23 -1.05 15.97 -12.56
N ARG A 24 0.28 15.97 -12.60
CA ARG A 24 1.08 14.78 -12.92
C ARG A 24 1.17 13.88 -11.68
N VAL A 25 0.77 12.62 -11.82
CA VAL A 25 0.57 11.69 -10.71
C VAL A 25 1.38 10.42 -10.90
N ALA A 26 2.10 10.03 -9.85
CA ALA A 26 2.61 8.68 -9.69
C ALA A 26 1.60 7.85 -8.88
N VAL A 27 1.38 6.60 -9.27
CA VAL A 27 0.61 5.65 -8.45
C VAL A 27 1.56 4.58 -7.92
N ALA A 28 1.61 4.40 -6.60
CA ALA A 28 2.25 3.25 -5.98
C ALA A 28 1.42 1.99 -6.31
N PHE A 29 1.87 1.25 -7.31
CA PHE A 29 1.06 0.31 -8.06
C PHE A 29 1.49 -1.14 -7.81
N SER A 30 0.65 -1.93 -7.16
CA SER A 30 0.97 -3.32 -6.78
C SER A 30 0.29 -4.37 -7.66
N GLY A 31 -0.43 -3.96 -8.72
CA GLY A 31 -1.20 -4.89 -9.56
C GLY A 31 -2.45 -5.50 -8.89
N GLY A 32 -2.89 -4.95 -7.75
CA GLY A 32 -4.06 -5.44 -7.01
C GLY A 32 -5.31 -4.55 -7.19
N LEU A 33 -6.41 -4.93 -6.54
CA LEU A 33 -7.66 -4.17 -6.55
C LEU A 33 -7.49 -2.70 -6.16
N ASP A 34 -6.83 -2.44 -5.04
CA ASP A 34 -6.80 -1.10 -4.42
C ASP A 34 -6.02 -0.10 -5.27
N SER A 35 -4.76 -0.43 -5.60
CA SER A 35 -3.93 0.42 -6.46
C SER A 35 -4.42 0.43 -7.91
N GLY A 36 -5.05 -0.65 -8.38
CA GLY A 36 -5.73 -0.73 -9.66
C GLY A 36 -6.87 0.26 -9.79
N LEU A 37 -7.79 0.29 -8.82
CA LEU A 37 -8.92 1.21 -8.84
C LEU A 37 -8.44 2.66 -8.68
N ALA A 38 -7.47 2.90 -7.79
CA ALA A 38 -6.87 4.23 -7.65
C ALA A 38 -6.20 4.71 -8.95
N ALA A 39 -5.50 3.84 -9.67
CA ALA A 39 -4.89 4.16 -10.96
C ALA A 39 -5.94 4.50 -12.02
N CYS A 40 -6.94 3.62 -12.19
CA CYS A 40 -8.03 3.81 -13.14
C CYS A 40 -8.81 5.11 -12.89
N LEU A 41 -9.07 5.46 -11.63
CA LEU A 41 -9.76 6.70 -11.28
C LEU A 41 -8.84 7.91 -11.43
N SER A 42 -7.55 7.78 -11.15
CA SER A 42 -6.59 8.88 -11.34
C SER A 42 -6.49 9.28 -12.81
N ASP A 43 -6.46 8.29 -13.72
CA ASP A 43 -6.39 8.51 -15.17
C ASP A 43 -7.58 9.31 -15.73
N ARG A 44 -8.76 9.23 -15.10
CA ARG A 44 -9.93 10.02 -15.52
C ARG A 44 -9.77 11.52 -15.35
N TYR A 45 -8.93 11.98 -14.41
CA TYR A 45 -8.91 13.38 -13.95
C TYR A 45 -7.51 14.01 -13.93
N ALA A 46 -6.46 13.21 -13.81
CA ALA A 46 -5.08 13.70 -13.79
C ALA A 46 -4.66 14.26 -15.15
N GLU A 47 -3.62 15.10 -15.16
CA GLU A 47 -2.95 15.52 -16.39
C GLU A 47 -2.21 14.33 -17.03
N SER A 48 -1.54 13.53 -16.19
CA SER A 48 -0.83 12.32 -16.61
C SER A 48 -0.67 11.37 -15.42
N VAL A 49 -0.73 10.07 -15.69
CA VAL A 49 -0.50 9.02 -14.67
C VAL A 49 0.66 8.12 -15.10
N THR A 50 1.59 7.87 -14.18
CA THR A 50 2.62 6.83 -14.31
C THR A 50 2.50 5.84 -13.15
N LEU A 51 2.52 4.55 -13.45
CA LEU A 51 2.42 3.47 -12.48
C LEU A 51 3.82 3.03 -12.04
N TYR A 52 4.07 2.95 -10.74
CA TYR A 52 5.37 2.56 -10.20
C TYR A 52 5.24 1.34 -9.30
N THR A 53 5.99 0.29 -9.59
CA THR A 53 6.02 -0.93 -8.78
C THR A 53 7.42 -1.20 -8.28
N CYS A 54 7.61 -1.20 -6.96
CA CYS A 54 8.88 -1.60 -6.36
C CYS A 54 8.91 -3.10 -6.08
N GLY A 55 9.97 -3.78 -6.51
CA GLY A 55 10.18 -5.19 -6.22
C GLY A 55 11.36 -5.80 -6.95
N SER A 56 11.72 -7.02 -6.58
CA SER A 56 12.74 -7.79 -7.30
C SER A 56 12.21 -8.24 -8.66
N ASP A 57 13.11 -8.48 -9.61
CA ASP A 57 12.77 -9.07 -10.91
C ASP A 57 11.91 -10.33 -10.73
N GLY A 58 10.83 -10.44 -11.50
CA GLY A 58 9.94 -11.61 -11.48
C GLY A 58 9.18 -11.83 -10.18
N SER A 59 9.20 -10.87 -9.24
CA SER A 59 8.36 -10.94 -8.04
C SER A 59 6.87 -10.88 -8.39
N PHE A 60 6.03 -11.39 -7.48
CA PHE A 60 4.59 -11.51 -7.72
C PHE A 60 3.95 -10.15 -8.07
N ASP A 61 4.26 -9.11 -7.29
CA ASP A 61 3.68 -7.78 -7.50
C ASP A 61 4.19 -7.14 -8.81
N VAL A 62 5.46 -7.36 -9.18
CA VAL A 62 6.02 -6.84 -10.45
C VAL A 62 5.31 -7.46 -11.65
N LEU A 63 5.16 -8.79 -11.68
CA LEU A 63 4.46 -9.48 -12.77
C LEU A 63 2.97 -9.10 -12.82
N ALA A 64 2.30 -9.04 -11.66
CA ALA A 64 0.90 -8.67 -11.59
C ALA A 64 0.65 -7.20 -11.96
N ALA A 65 1.59 -6.31 -11.67
CA ALA A 65 1.54 -4.90 -12.02
C ALA A 65 1.82 -4.69 -13.52
N GLU A 66 2.82 -5.34 -14.08
CA GLU A 66 3.11 -5.28 -15.52
C GLU A 66 1.88 -5.66 -16.34
N GLU A 67 1.30 -6.85 -16.08
CA GLU A 67 0.08 -7.33 -16.74
C GLU A 67 -1.11 -6.36 -16.58
N LEU A 68 -1.32 -5.83 -15.37
CA LEU A 68 -2.43 -4.91 -15.13
C LEU A 68 -2.20 -3.55 -15.79
N SER A 69 -0.95 -3.09 -15.88
CA SER A 69 -0.62 -1.82 -16.54
C SER A 69 -0.91 -1.88 -18.03
N GLU A 70 -0.63 -3.01 -18.68
CA GLU A 70 -0.98 -3.26 -20.08
C GLU A 70 -2.50 -3.29 -20.27
N THR A 71 -3.21 -3.92 -19.34
CA THR A 71 -4.68 -4.00 -19.36
C THR A 71 -5.34 -2.62 -19.23
N ILE A 72 -4.83 -1.77 -18.33
CA ILE A 72 -5.35 -0.41 -18.10
C ILE A 72 -4.85 0.55 -19.19
N GLY A 73 -3.71 0.27 -19.82
CA GLY A 73 -3.13 1.10 -20.89
C GLY A 73 -2.34 2.30 -20.37
N LEU A 74 -1.75 2.21 -19.18
CA LEU A 74 -0.98 3.29 -18.55
C LEU A 74 0.53 3.04 -18.58
N PRO A 75 1.36 4.09 -18.66
CA PRO A 75 2.81 3.97 -18.51
C PRO A 75 3.17 3.29 -17.19
N TRP A 76 4.08 2.32 -17.25
CA TRP A 76 4.53 1.58 -16.07
C TRP A 76 6.05 1.56 -15.96
N VAL A 77 6.52 1.69 -14.73
CA VAL A 77 7.94 1.70 -14.37
C VAL A 77 8.17 0.67 -13.27
N HIS A 78 9.00 -0.32 -13.58
CA HIS A 78 9.56 -1.22 -12.59
C HIS A 78 10.68 -0.49 -11.81
N VAL A 79 10.42 -0.24 -10.54
CA VAL A 79 11.39 0.27 -9.58
C VAL A 79 12.12 -0.92 -8.95
N ARG A 80 13.14 -1.41 -9.65
CA ARG A 80 13.87 -2.60 -9.21
C ARG A 80 14.61 -2.35 -7.89
N ILE A 81 14.56 -3.35 -7.02
CA ILE A 81 15.37 -3.48 -5.81
C ILE A 81 16.04 -4.86 -5.80
N SER A 82 17.30 -4.93 -5.38
CA SER A 82 18.12 -6.15 -5.39
C SER A 82 18.88 -6.35 -4.08
N GLU A 83 19.64 -7.45 -4.00
CA GLU A 83 20.55 -7.66 -2.87
C GLU A 83 21.65 -6.59 -2.78
N ASP A 84 21.95 -5.89 -3.88
CA ASP A 84 23.05 -4.93 -3.97
C ASP A 84 22.67 -3.56 -3.35
N ASP A 85 21.39 -3.18 -3.41
CA ASP A 85 20.92 -1.85 -2.99
C ASP A 85 19.95 -1.86 -1.81
N VAL A 86 19.35 -3.01 -1.46
CA VAL A 86 18.32 -3.06 -0.41
C VAL A 86 18.84 -2.59 0.95
N GLU A 87 20.09 -2.90 1.29
CA GLU A 87 20.65 -2.57 2.60
C GLU A 87 20.87 -1.06 2.73
N ASP A 88 21.39 -0.41 1.68
CA ASP A 88 21.52 1.05 1.61
C ASP A 88 20.13 1.73 1.63
N THR A 89 19.19 1.17 0.86
CA THR A 89 17.81 1.66 0.82
C THR A 89 17.15 1.61 2.20
N ILE A 90 17.34 0.53 2.95
CA ILE A 90 16.84 0.41 4.33
C ILE A 90 17.48 1.47 5.23
N ARG A 91 18.80 1.67 5.18
CA ARG A 91 19.46 2.71 5.99
C ARG A 91 18.93 4.10 5.68
N ARG A 92 18.71 4.40 4.41
CA ARG A 92 18.15 5.69 3.99
C ARG A 92 16.69 5.86 4.42
N LEU A 93 15.88 4.80 4.37
CA LEU A 93 14.51 4.80 4.90
C LEU A 93 14.52 5.10 6.40
N ILE A 94 15.37 4.41 7.16
CA ILE A 94 15.55 4.64 8.60
C ILE A 94 15.97 6.09 8.86
N SER A 95 16.97 6.59 8.13
CA SER A 95 17.44 7.97 8.28
C SER A 95 16.35 9.01 7.97
N ALA A 96 15.51 8.76 6.96
CA ALA A 96 14.45 9.67 6.54
C ALA A 96 13.26 9.72 7.50
N THR A 97 12.96 8.61 8.19
CA THR A 97 11.71 8.44 8.95
C THR A 97 11.92 8.32 10.45
N GLY A 98 13.12 7.91 10.89
CA GLY A 98 13.40 7.54 12.27
C GLY A 98 12.72 6.25 12.74
N THR A 99 12.10 5.49 11.84
CA THR A 99 11.41 4.24 12.22
C THR A 99 12.42 3.15 12.60
N ASP A 100 12.15 2.44 13.68
CA ASP A 100 12.95 1.30 14.18
C ASP A 100 12.22 -0.05 14.03
N ASP A 101 10.89 -0.03 13.91
CA ASP A 101 10.08 -1.24 13.77
C ASP A 101 10.40 -2.03 12.49
N PRO A 102 10.94 -3.27 12.59
CA PRO A 102 11.33 -4.05 11.43
C PRO A 102 10.19 -4.38 10.47
N PHE A 103 8.95 -4.51 10.97
CA PHE A 103 7.80 -4.73 10.10
C PHE A 103 7.51 -3.50 9.26
N THR A 104 7.48 -2.31 9.88
CA THR A 104 7.26 -1.04 9.16
C THR A 104 8.36 -0.80 8.13
N ILE A 105 9.63 -1.00 8.49
CA ILE A 105 10.75 -0.88 7.53
C ILE A 105 10.55 -1.80 6.32
N SER A 106 10.19 -3.07 6.57
CA SER A 106 9.94 -4.07 5.53
C SER A 106 8.77 -3.71 4.60
N TYR A 107 7.72 -3.14 5.17
CA TYR A 107 6.48 -2.81 4.48
C TYR A 107 6.55 -1.48 3.71
N GLU A 108 7.28 -0.50 4.23
CA GLU A 108 7.37 0.84 3.65
C GLU A 108 8.55 1.02 2.69
N LEU A 109 9.43 0.03 2.59
CA LEU A 109 10.56 0.01 1.65
C LEU A 109 10.12 0.25 0.20
N GLN A 110 8.99 -0.33 -0.19
CA GLN A 110 8.42 -0.21 -1.53
C GLN A 110 7.96 1.22 -1.79
N LEU A 111 7.20 1.83 -0.88
CA LEU A 111 6.77 3.22 -1.02
C LEU A 111 7.95 4.18 -0.99
N PHE A 112 8.94 3.95 -0.12
CA PHE A 112 10.17 4.74 -0.08
C PHE A 112 10.87 4.77 -1.43
N THR A 113 11.02 3.61 -2.06
CA THR A 113 11.71 3.50 -3.34
C THR A 113 10.87 4.10 -4.49
N VAL A 114 9.53 3.95 -4.44
CA VAL A 114 8.64 4.64 -5.38
C VAL A 114 8.76 6.16 -5.26
N CYS A 115 8.69 6.71 -4.05
CA CYS A 115 8.80 8.15 -3.80
C CYS A 115 10.18 8.72 -4.21
N GLU A 116 11.25 7.93 -4.07
CA GLU A 116 12.58 8.30 -4.56
C GLU A 116 12.61 8.40 -6.09
N ARG A 117 12.05 7.41 -6.79
CA ARG A 117 12.22 7.27 -8.25
C ARG A 117 11.20 8.06 -9.07
N ALA A 118 9.99 8.27 -8.56
CA ALA A 118 8.94 8.99 -9.26
C ALA A 118 9.31 10.50 -9.36
N PRO A 119 9.37 11.11 -10.55
CA PRO A 119 9.53 12.56 -10.69
C PRO A 119 8.25 13.36 -10.40
N GLU A 120 7.09 12.71 -10.32
CA GLU A 120 5.80 13.35 -10.07
C GLU A 120 5.72 13.92 -8.65
N PRO A 121 5.11 15.10 -8.45
CA PRO A 121 4.98 15.70 -7.13
C PRO A 121 3.89 15.03 -6.26
N VAL A 122 2.92 14.36 -6.89
CA VAL A 122 1.81 13.68 -6.21
C VAL A 122 1.97 12.17 -6.38
N VAL A 123 1.88 11.45 -5.27
CA VAL A 123 1.88 9.99 -5.21
C VAL A 123 0.55 9.52 -4.63
N VAL A 124 -0.17 8.66 -5.35
CA VAL A 124 -1.40 8.02 -4.88
C VAL A 124 -1.08 6.60 -4.42
N SER A 125 -1.55 6.24 -3.22
CA SER A 125 -1.39 4.90 -2.64
C SER A 125 -2.74 4.27 -2.31
N GLY A 126 -2.86 2.96 -2.48
CA GLY A 126 -4.03 2.18 -2.07
C GLY A 126 -4.09 1.87 -0.57
N GLN A 127 -3.28 2.55 0.24
CA GLN A 127 -3.21 2.38 1.70
C GLN A 127 -4.59 2.57 2.36
N GLY A 128 -4.86 1.79 3.40
CA GLY A 128 -6.12 1.81 4.15
C GLY A 128 -7.23 0.93 3.57
N ALA A 129 -7.12 0.47 2.33
CA ALA A 129 -8.13 -0.40 1.74
C ALA A 129 -8.28 -1.72 2.52
N ASP A 130 -7.18 -2.29 3.01
CA ASP A 130 -7.20 -3.55 3.76
C ASP A 130 -7.89 -3.40 5.13
N GLU A 131 -7.70 -2.27 5.82
CA GLU A 131 -8.28 -1.98 7.13
C GLU A 131 -9.76 -1.61 7.04
N TYR A 132 -10.15 -0.80 6.07
CA TYR A 132 -11.54 -0.31 5.95
C TYR A 132 -12.46 -1.23 5.13
N PHE A 133 -11.91 -2.02 4.22
CA PHE A 133 -12.71 -2.98 3.40
C PHE A 133 -12.42 -4.44 3.74
N MET A 134 -11.82 -4.72 4.90
CA MET A 134 -11.62 -6.07 5.44
C MET A 134 -10.83 -6.98 4.49
N GLY A 135 -9.68 -6.48 4.05
CA GLY A 135 -8.81 -7.14 3.10
C GLY A 135 -7.81 -8.12 3.68
N CYS A 136 -7.55 -8.08 4.98
CA CYS A 136 -6.59 -8.97 5.62
C CYS A 136 -7.12 -10.40 5.82
N ALA A 137 -6.26 -11.40 5.65
CA ALA A 137 -6.60 -12.80 5.90
C ALA A 137 -7.04 -13.09 7.35
N LYS A 138 -6.54 -12.31 8.32
CA LYS A 138 -6.89 -12.44 9.76
C LYS A 138 -8.38 -12.22 10.05
N TYR A 139 -9.12 -11.59 9.14
CA TYR A 139 -10.57 -11.37 9.31
C TYR A 139 -11.41 -12.60 8.96
N VAL A 140 -10.83 -13.56 8.23
CA VAL A 140 -11.54 -14.77 7.76
C VAL A 140 -11.57 -15.81 8.89
N GLY A 141 -12.76 -16.31 9.22
CA GLY A 141 -12.92 -17.43 10.17
C GLY A 141 -12.57 -17.11 11.63
N CYS A 142 -12.33 -15.84 11.97
CA CYS A 142 -12.10 -15.40 13.35
C CYS A 142 -13.41 -15.31 14.15
N THR A 143 -13.31 -15.37 15.47
CA THR A 143 -14.47 -15.16 16.36
C THR A 143 -14.92 -13.70 16.34
N ASP A 144 -16.14 -13.40 16.78
CA ASP A 144 -16.66 -12.02 16.80
C ASP A 144 -15.80 -11.10 17.68
N GLY A 145 -15.36 -11.58 18.85
CA GLY A 145 -14.49 -10.80 19.74
C GLY A 145 -13.11 -10.54 19.14
N ASP A 146 -12.54 -11.52 18.44
CA ASP A 146 -11.26 -11.34 17.73
C ASP A 146 -11.40 -10.40 16.54
N TYR A 147 -12.51 -10.48 15.81
CA TYR A 147 -12.79 -9.65 14.64
C TYR A 147 -12.73 -8.16 14.99
N ASP A 148 -13.50 -7.76 16.01
CA ASP A 148 -13.56 -6.35 16.44
C ASP A 148 -12.19 -5.86 16.93
N ALA A 149 -11.46 -6.70 17.67
CA ALA A 149 -10.10 -6.40 18.11
C ALA A 149 -9.15 -6.22 16.92
N TYR A 150 -9.19 -7.13 15.94
CA TYR A 150 -8.31 -7.09 14.77
C TYR A 150 -8.56 -5.90 13.86
N VAL A 151 -9.82 -5.49 13.69
CA VAL A 151 -10.20 -4.30 12.92
C VAL A 151 -9.68 -3.05 13.64
N LYS A 152 -9.96 -2.92 14.94
CA LYS A 152 -9.51 -1.79 15.75
C LYS A 152 -8.00 -1.67 15.78
N ASP A 153 -7.29 -2.79 15.98
CA ASP A 153 -5.83 -2.81 16.01
C ASP A 153 -5.21 -2.53 14.63
N GLY A 154 -5.88 -2.98 13.55
CA GLY A 154 -5.48 -2.67 12.18
C GLY A 154 -5.53 -1.17 11.91
N VAL A 155 -6.69 -0.54 12.16
CA VAL A 155 -6.87 0.91 11.99
C VAL A 155 -5.92 1.70 12.89
N ARG A 156 -5.74 1.28 14.15
CA ARG A 156 -4.80 1.94 15.06
C ARG A 156 -3.37 1.88 14.53
N ARG A 157 -2.89 0.71 14.12
CA ARG A 157 -1.53 0.57 13.56
C ARG A 157 -1.37 1.40 12.29
N LEU A 158 -2.39 1.41 11.42
CA LEU A 158 -2.37 2.21 10.21
C LEU A 158 -2.19 3.71 10.53
N MET A 159 -3.00 4.24 11.44
CA MET A 159 -3.02 5.67 11.75
C MET A 159 -1.85 6.12 12.64
N ASP A 160 -1.38 5.25 13.54
CA ASP A 160 -0.35 5.61 14.53
C ASP A 160 1.08 5.27 14.06
N VAL A 161 1.22 4.36 13.08
CA VAL A 161 2.54 3.86 12.62
C VAL A 161 2.74 4.03 11.13
N SER A 162 1.91 3.40 10.29
CA SER A 162 2.12 3.38 8.83
C SER A 162 1.97 4.77 8.22
N VAL A 163 0.82 5.45 8.38
CA VAL A 163 0.59 6.78 7.80
C VAL A 163 1.64 7.81 8.25
N PRO A 164 2.02 7.91 9.54
CA PRO A 164 3.11 8.80 9.95
C PRO A 164 4.45 8.49 9.27
N CYS A 165 4.80 7.20 9.11
CA CYS A 165 6.00 6.78 8.39
C CYS A 165 5.94 7.19 6.91
N GLU A 166 4.84 6.88 6.22
CA GLU A 166 4.63 7.24 4.82
C GLU A 166 4.68 8.77 4.59
N LEU A 167 4.10 9.56 5.50
CA LEU A 167 4.17 11.02 5.43
C LEU A 167 5.61 11.55 5.66
N ALA A 168 6.41 10.89 6.50
CA ALA A 168 7.83 11.22 6.66
C ALA A 168 8.63 10.87 5.39
N ILE A 169 8.35 9.74 4.74
CA ILE A 169 8.89 9.37 3.42
C ILE A 169 8.56 10.45 2.40
N ALA A 170 7.29 10.83 2.29
CA ALA A 170 6.84 11.84 1.33
C ALA A 170 7.55 13.17 1.54
N ARG A 171 7.65 13.62 2.81
CA ARG A 171 8.35 14.85 3.18
C ARG A 171 9.82 14.81 2.77
N HIS A 172 10.50 13.69 2.99
CA HIS A 172 11.90 13.51 2.64
C HIS A 172 12.16 13.75 1.14
N PHE A 173 11.23 13.32 0.28
CA PHE A 173 11.33 13.47 -1.18
C PHE A 173 10.53 14.64 -1.77
N GLY A 174 9.95 15.52 -0.93
CA GLY A 174 9.13 16.64 -1.38
C GLY A 174 7.85 16.23 -2.13
N LYS A 175 7.27 15.08 -1.76
CA LYS A 175 6.04 14.52 -2.35
C LYS A 175 4.81 14.88 -1.53
N THR A 176 3.67 14.91 -2.21
CA THR A 176 2.35 14.88 -1.56
C THR A 176 1.76 13.49 -1.73
N LEU A 177 1.45 12.81 -0.63
CA LEU A 177 0.74 11.52 -0.65
C LEU A 177 -0.77 11.73 -0.58
N TYR A 178 -1.50 10.92 -1.34
CA TYR A 178 -2.95 10.82 -1.27
C TYR A 178 -3.40 9.37 -1.09
N TYR A 179 -4.39 9.18 -0.23
CA TYR A 179 -4.93 7.89 0.15
C TYR A 179 -6.45 7.90 -0.08
N PRO A 180 -6.94 7.46 -1.25
CA PRO A 180 -8.37 7.53 -1.58
C PRO A 180 -9.26 6.85 -0.53
N TYR A 181 -8.76 5.77 0.08
CA TYR A 181 -9.50 4.97 1.06
C TYR A 181 -9.45 5.50 2.49
N LEU A 182 -8.64 6.54 2.74
CA LEU A 182 -8.57 7.25 4.02
C LEU A 182 -9.23 8.64 3.97
N ASP A 183 -9.81 9.01 2.83
CA ASP A 183 -10.61 10.21 2.72
C ASP A 183 -11.80 10.15 3.70
N ASP A 184 -12.06 11.23 4.43
CA ASP A 184 -13.06 11.27 5.49
C ASP A 184 -14.48 10.95 4.96
N ASP A 185 -14.79 11.35 3.72
CA ASP A 185 -16.07 11.04 3.08
C ASP A 185 -16.20 9.53 2.82
N VAL A 186 -15.11 8.90 2.35
CA VAL A 186 -15.04 7.46 2.07
C VAL A 186 -15.13 6.67 3.37
N VAL A 187 -14.32 7.01 4.37
CA VAL A 187 -14.37 6.37 5.69
C VAL A 187 -15.73 6.56 6.35
N GLY A 188 -16.33 7.74 6.20
CA GLY A 188 -17.68 8.05 6.66
C GLY A 188 -18.73 7.15 6.03
N CYS A 189 -18.63 6.87 4.72
CA CYS A 189 -19.52 5.93 4.02
C CYS A 189 -19.31 4.49 4.50
N VAL A 190 -18.06 4.02 4.58
CA VAL A 190 -17.74 2.66 5.03
C VAL A 190 -18.28 2.38 6.44
N ARG A 191 -18.14 3.34 7.36
CA ARG A 191 -18.65 3.22 8.74
C ARG A 191 -20.18 3.11 8.84
N ARG A 192 -20.93 3.49 7.81
CA ARG A 192 -22.39 3.34 7.75
C ARG A 192 -22.83 1.98 7.19
N ILE A 193 -21.93 1.23 6.56
CA ILE A 193 -22.22 -0.11 6.04
C ILE A 193 -22.34 -1.08 7.22
N ASP A 194 -23.32 -1.99 7.16
CA ASP A 194 -23.46 -3.06 8.14
C ASP A 194 -22.15 -3.88 8.19
N PRO A 195 -21.49 -4.03 9.36
CA PRO A 195 -20.28 -4.83 9.49
C PRO A 195 -20.39 -6.26 8.93
N ALA A 196 -21.59 -6.85 8.94
CA ALA A 196 -21.84 -8.17 8.36
C ALA A 196 -21.66 -8.19 6.83
N GLU A 197 -21.83 -7.06 6.13
CA GLU A 197 -21.58 -6.95 4.69
C GLU A 197 -20.09 -6.83 4.36
N LEU A 198 -19.30 -6.24 5.26
CA LEU A 198 -17.86 -6.07 5.12
C LEU A 198 -17.08 -7.31 5.51
N ARG A 199 -17.56 -8.07 6.51
CA ARG A 199 -16.84 -9.21 7.06
C ARG A 199 -16.72 -10.35 6.03
N PRO A 200 -15.51 -10.80 5.70
CA PRO A 200 -15.32 -11.88 4.75
C PRO A 200 -15.69 -13.23 5.35
N ALA A 201 -16.40 -14.06 4.58
CA ALA A 201 -16.73 -15.44 4.94
C ALA A 201 -15.57 -16.42 4.62
N ASP A 202 -14.75 -16.06 3.62
CA ASP A 202 -13.65 -16.85 3.09
C ASP A 202 -12.57 -15.93 2.48
N MET A 203 -11.50 -16.52 1.94
CA MET A 203 -10.39 -15.76 1.36
C MET A 203 -10.76 -14.97 0.10
N ASP A 204 -11.81 -15.38 -0.61
CA ASP A 204 -12.24 -14.79 -1.88
C ASP A 204 -13.22 -13.62 -1.67
N SER A 205 -13.95 -13.62 -0.56
CA SER A 205 -14.89 -12.57 -0.16
C SER A 205 -14.24 -11.38 0.55
N ARG A 206 -12.92 -11.38 0.75
CA ARG A 206 -12.19 -10.19 1.21
C ARG A 206 -12.41 -9.02 0.27
N LYS A 207 -12.57 -7.81 0.83
CA LYS A 207 -12.86 -6.57 0.07
C LYS A 207 -14.10 -6.65 -0.81
N LYS A 208 -15.10 -7.47 -0.48
CA LYS A 208 -16.30 -7.65 -1.31
C LYS A 208 -16.97 -6.34 -1.71
N VAL A 209 -17.15 -5.42 -0.76
CA VAL A 209 -17.74 -4.09 -1.04
C VAL A 209 -16.89 -3.32 -2.05
N LEU A 210 -15.55 -3.28 -1.89
CA LEU A 210 -14.67 -2.58 -2.83
C LEU A 210 -14.62 -3.26 -4.21
N LYS A 211 -14.78 -4.58 -4.28
CA LYS A 211 -14.91 -5.33 -5.55
C LYS A 211 -16.20 -4.98 -6.28
N GLU A 212 -17.30 -4.83 -5.54
CA GLU A 212 -18.60 -4.40 -6.09
C GLU A 212 -18.49 -2.97 -6.63
N VAL A 213 -17.96 -2.04 -5.82
CA VAL A 213 -17.65 -0.66 -6.24
C VAL A 213 -16.79 -0.62 -7.50
N ALA A 214 -15.70 -1.40 -7.56
CA ALA A 214 -14.85 -1.45 -8.75
C ALA A 214 -15.61 -1.96 -9.99
N THR A 215 -16.49 -2.94 -9.82
CA THR A 215 -17.32 -3.49 -10.89
C THR A 215 -18.32 -2.46 -11.41
N ASP A 216 -19.01 -1.80 -10.50
CA ASP A 216 -20.04 -0.79 -10.79
C ASP A 216 -19.44 0.45 -11.48
N LEU A 217 -18.20 0.82 -11.11
CA LEU A 217 -17.42 1.86 -11.77
C LEU A 217 -16.86 1.46 -13.14
N GLY A 218 -17.11 0.24 -13.62
CA GLY A 218 -16.70 -0.24 -14.94
C GLY A 218 -15.35 -0.97 -14.98
N TYR A 219 -14.83 -1.41 -13.83
CA TYR A 219 -13.54 -2.11 -13.71
C TYR A 219 -13.66 -3.54 -13.14
N PRO A 220 -14.51 -4.41 -13.72
CA PRO A 220 -14.74 -5.77 -13.22
C PRO A 220 -13.47 -6.64 -13.20
N PHE A 221 -12.51 -6.37 -14.09
CA PHE A 221 -11.24 -7.09 -14.14
C PHE A 221 -10.39 -6.94 -12.87
N LEU A 222 -10.64 -5.90 -12.05
CA LEU A 222 -9.96 -5.71 -10.77
C LEU A 222 -10.50 -6.64 -9.68
N ALA A 223 -11.78 -7.01 -9.73
CA ALA A 223 -12.46 -7.74 -8.65
C ALA A 223 -11.89 -9.15 -8.41
N HIS A 224 -11.28 -9.74 -9.43
CA HIS A 224 -10.72 -11.10 -9.41
C HIS A 224 -9.21 -11.14 -9.14
N ARG A 225 -8.55 -9.98 -9.04
CA ARG A 225 -7.09 -9.96 -8.84
C ARG A 225 -6.74 -10.41 -7.43
N THR A 226 -5.74 -11.27 -7.34
CA THR A 226 -5.18 -11.72 -6.08
C THR A 226 -3.97 -10.86 -5.72
N LYS A 227 -3.76 -10.63 -4.42
CA LYS A 227 -2.64 -9.82 -3.92
C LYS A 227 -2.02 -10.48 -2.69
N LYS A 228 -0.69 -10.34 -2.57
CA LYS A 228 0.09 -10.60 -1.35
C LYS A 228 0.36 -9.28 -0.62
N SER A 229 0.72 -9.31 0.66
CA SER A 229 1.14 -8.08 1.33
C SER A 229 2.43 -7.53 0.70
N SER A 230 2.59 -6.20 0.72
CA SER A 230 3.64 -5.46 0.00
C SER A 230 5.04 -6.10 0.14
N GLN A 231 5.43 -6.44 1.37
CA GLN A 231 6.77 -6.98 1.64
C GLN A 231 7.00 -8.40 1.09
N TYR A 232 5.95 -9.19 0.90
CA TYR A 232 6.05 -10.54 0.32
C TYR A 232 5.83 -10.52 -1.19
N GLY A 233 4.91 -9.69 -1.68
CA GLY A 233 4.58 -9.57 -3.10
C GLY A 233 5.74 -9.02 -3.92
N SER A 234 6.47 -8.05 -3.37
CA SER A 234 7.66 -7.43 -3.97
C SER A 234 8.95 -8.28 -3.92
N GLY A 235 8.97 -9.39 -3.18
CA GLY A 235 10.17 -10.23 -3.00
C GLY A 235 11.25 -9.65 -2.08
N THR A 236 11.09 -8.44 -1.54
CA THR A 236 12.10 -7.79 -0.69
C THR A 236 12.33 -8.51 0.63
N THR A 237 11.30 -9.12 1.22
CA THR A 237 11.46 -9.87 2.47
C THR A 237 12.47 -11.01 2.31
N ASP A 238 12.46 -11.71 1.17
CA ASP A 238 13.36 -12.85 0.96
C ASP A 238 14.80 -12.39 0.71
N ILE A 239 14.99 -11.27 0.01
CA ILE A 239 16.28 -10.60 -0.15
C ILE A 239 16.86 -10.22 1.23
N VAL A 240 16.08 -9.55 2.07
CA VAL A 240 16.51 -9.13 3.41
C VAL A 240 16.77 -10.34 4.32
N ARG A 241 15.98 -11.41 4.22
CA ARG A 241 16.23 -12.67 4.94
C ARG A 241 17.55 -13.31 4.51
N ALA A 242 17.87 -13.30 3.21
CA ALA A 242 19.12 -13.84 2.70
C ALA A 242 20.32 -13.06 3.25
N LEU A 243 20.24 -11.73 3.27
CA LEU A 243 21.24 -10.85 3.88
C LEU A 243 21.41 -11.10 5.38
N ALA A 244 20.30 -11.15 6.13
CA ALA A 244 20.32 -11.45 7.57
C ALA A 244 21.03 -12.78 7.86
N LYS A 245 20.70 -13.83 7.09
CA LYS A 245 21.32 -15.16 7.22
C LYS A 245 22.82 -15.13 6.94
N ARG A 246 23.27 -14.38 5.93
CA ARG A 246 24.71 -14.23 5.63
C ARG A 246 25.48 -13.54 6.75
N ARG A 247 24.83 -12.63 7.49
CA ARG A 247 25.40 -12.00 8.69
C ARG A 247 25.21 -12.83 9.97
N GLY A 248 24.61 -14.02 9.89
CA GLY A 248 24.34 -14.87 11.06
C GLY A 248 23.26 -14.31 11.99
N LEU A 249 22.38 -13.43 11.49
CA LEU A 249 21.36 -12.74 12.27
C LEU A 249 19.95 -13.23 11.92
N MET A 250 19.03 -13.13 12.88
CA MET A 250 17.59 -13.21 12.64
C MET A 250 17.09 -11.93 11.95
N TYR A 251 16.05 -12.02 11.14
CA TYR A 251 15.50 -10.90 10.36
C TYR A 251 15.36 -9.60 11.17
N ASN A 252 14.61 -9.65 12.28
CA ASN A 252 14.35 -8.45 13.10
C ASN A 252 15.65 -7.90 13.70
N ARG A 253 16.61 -8.77 14.08
CA ARG A 253 17.91 -8.34 14.61
C ARG A 253 18.80 -7.74 13.55
N TYR A 254 18.71 -8.22 12.31
CA TYR A 254 19.42 -7.62 11.18
C TYR A 254 18.90 -6.21 10.90
N ILE A 255 17.58 -6.01 10.80
CA ILE A 255 17.02 -4.67 10.63
C ILE A 255 17.38 -3.76 11.81
N GLN A 256 17.30 -4.25 13.04
CA GLN A 256 17.71 -3.49 14.22
C GLN A 256 19.19 -3.08 14.16
N SER A 257 20.08 -3.97 13.70
CA SER A 257 21.50 -3.62 13.56
C SER A 257 21.72 -2.50 12.54
N LEU A 258 20.93 -2.45 11.46
CA LEU A 258 20.99 -1.33 10.50
C LEU A 258 20.48 -0.03 11.13
N TYR A 259 19.48 -0.10 12.02
CA TYR A 259 19.02 1.06 12.78
C TYR A 259 20.11 1.59 13.71
N GLU A 260 20.77 0.71 14.46
CA GLU A 260 21.89 1.07 15.36
C GLU A 260 23.10 1.62 14.60
N GLU A 261 23.33 1.20 13.35
CA GLU A 261 24.34 1.81 12.47
C GLU A 261 23.99 3.25 12.06
N VAL A 262 22.70 3.55 11.82
CA VAL A 262 22.23 4.89 11.41
C VAL A 262 22.09 5.84 12.60
N PHE A 263 21.60 5.33 13.73
CA PHE A 263 21.44 6.04 14.98
C PHE A 263 22.22 5.31 16.08
N PRO A 264 23.54 5.54 16.18
CA PRO A 264 24.36 4.91 17.20
C PRO A 264 23.81 5.22 18.60
N PRO A 265 23.75 4.25 19.52
CA PRO A 265 23.40 4.54 20.90
C PRO A 265 24.40 5.56 21.45
N SER A 266 23.89 6.58 22.14
CA SER A 266 24.71 7.56 22.85
C SER A 266 25.71 6.82 23.74
N GLU A 267 27.01 7.14 23.64
CA GLU A 267 27.99 6.62 24.58
C GLU A 267 27.70 7.20 25.98
N GLY A 268 26.97 6.45 26.81
CA GLY A 268 26.80 6.71 28.25
C GLY A 268 25.43 7.26 28.67
N ASP A 269 24.64 6.39 29.31
CA ASP A 269 23.87 6.69 30.53
C ASP A 269 24.38 5.76 31.64
#